data_AF-A0A1Q7KBN2-F1
#
_entry.id   AF-A0A1Q7KBN2-F1
#
_cell.length_a   1.000
_cell.length_b   1.000
_cell.length_c   1.000
_cell.angle_alpha   90.00
_cell.angle_beta   90.00
_cell.angle_gamma   90.00
#
_symmetry.space_group_name_H-M   'P 1'
#
loop_
_entity.id
_entity.type
_entity.pdbx_description
1 polymer ?
#
loop_
_entity_poly.entity_id
_entity_poly.type
_entity_poly.pdbx_seq_one_letter_code
_entity_poly.pdbx_strand_id
1 'polypeptide(L)' 'MGEKVRLQLIAEGFNILNRTNFASVNNVVGVIGPPFNLSGSRDRTPSQPLGFTAVQPTRQIQLGLRFSF' A
#
# COMPACT_ATOMS: atom_id res chain seq x y z
N MET A 1 -46.77 10.67 7.81
CA MET A 1 -45.69 10.16 6.93
C MET A 1 -44.47 9.97 7.81
N GLY A 2 -43.99 8.73 7.99
CA GLY A 2 -42.91 8.42 8.95
C GLY A 2 -41.55 8.31 8.25
N GLU A 3 -40.56 9.01 8.79
CA GLU A 3 -39.15 8.95 8.39
C GLU A 3 -38.55 7.58 8.77
N LYS A 4 -37.71 7.01 7.90
CA LYS A 4 -37.15 5.65 8.09
C LYS A 4 -35.66 5.74 8.40
N VAL A 5 -35.31 5.62 9.67
CA VAL A 5 -33.91 5.54 10.10
C VAL A 5 -33.29 4.21 9.71
N ARG A 6 -32.08 4.24 9.16
CA ARG A 6 -31.25 3.07 8.83
C ARG A 6 -29.87 3.18 9.47
N LEU A 7 -29.39 2.05 10.01
CA LEU A 7 -28.07 1.87 10.58
C LEU A 7 -27.30 0.82 9.77
N GLN A 8 -26.04 1.09 9.42
CA GLN A 8 -25.17 0.15 8.73
C GLN A 8 -23.82 0.05 9.44
N LEU A 9 -23.38 -1.18 9.68
CA LEU A 9 -22.05 -1.52 10.18
C LEU A 9 -21.16 -1.95 9.02
N ILE A 10 -19.92 -1.48 8.99
CA ILE A 10 -18.96 -1.75 7.93
C ILE A 10 -17.65 -2.22 8.58
N ALA A 11 -17.03 -3.25 8.01
CA ALA A 11 -15.70 -3.71 8.39
C ALA A 11 -14.85 -3.93 7.13
N GLU A 12 -13.68 -3.30 7.08
CA GLU A 12 -12.74 -3.36 5.97
C GLU A 12 -11.39 -3.88 6.48
N GLY A 13 -10.76 -4.77 5.70
CA GLY A 13 -9.45 -5.33 6.01
C GLY A 13 -8.46 -5.06 4.88
N PHE A 14 -7.32 -4.48 5.21
CA PHE A 14 -6.21 -4.20 4.29
C PHE A 14 -4.99 -5.04 4.67
N ASN A 15 -4.30 -5.59 3.67
CA ASN A 15 -3.13 -6.44 3.87
C ASN A 15 -3.37 -7.54 4.93
N ILE A 16 -4.48 -8.28 4.83
CA ILE A 16 -4.91 -9.27 5.83
C ILE A 16 -3.88 -10.40 6.06
N LEU A 17 -3.09 -10.69 5.04
CA LEU A 17 -1.99 -11.67 5.08
C LEU A 17 -0.68 -11.07 5.62
N ASN A 18 -0.65 -9.75 5.86
CA ASN A 18 0.50 -9.00 6.38
C ASN A 18 1.79 -9.25 5.60
N ARG A 19 1.67 -9.27 4.27
CA ARG A 19 2.80 -9.37 3.36
C ARG A 19 3.45 -8.00 3.25
N THR A 20 4.78 -7.96 3.28
CA THR A 20 5.54 -6.75 2.90
C THR A 20 5.42 -6.54 1.40
N ASN A 21 4.66 -5.51 1.00
CA ASN A 21 4.52 -5.09 -0.38
C ASN A 21 5.25 -3.76 -0.56
N PHE A 22 6.26 -3.74 -1.43
CA PHE A 22 7.02 -2.52 -1.70
C PHE A 22 6.22 -1.62 -2.64
N ALA A 23 6.22 -0.31 -2.34
CA ALA A 23 5.40 0.67 -3.03
C ALA A 23 6.20 1.54 -4.00
N SER A 24 7.51 1.70 -3.79
CA SER A 24 8.36 2.54 -4.63
C SER A 24 9.81 2.04 -4.66
N VAL A 25 10.50 2.33 -5.76
CA VAL A 25 11.89 1.97 -6.04
C VAL A 25 12.69 3.26 -6.26
N ASN A 26 13.91 3.31 -5.74
CA ASN A 26 14.81 4.43 -5.96
C ASN A 26 15.20 4.51 -7.45
N ASN A 27 14.75 5.59 -8.10
CA ASN A 27 15.03 5.89 -9.50
C ASN A 27 16.25 6.82 -9.71
N VAL A 28 16.93 7.22 -8.64
CA VAL A 28 18.21 7.92 -8.73
C VAL A 28 19.28 6.86 -9.01
N VAL A 29 19.64 6.75 -10.28
CA VAL A 29 20.59 5.77 -10.79
C VAL A 29 21.78 6.45 -11.46
N GLY A 30 22.93 5.79 -11.46
CA GLY A 30 24.08 6.19 -12.29
C GLY A 30 23.91 5.75 -13.74
N VAL A 31 25.03 5.59 -14.45
CA VAL A 31 25.01 5.00 -15.81
C VAL A 31 24.58 3.54 -15.72
N ILE A 32 23.43 3.21 -16.31
CA ILE A 32 22.94 1.84 -16.45
C ILE A 32 23.09 1.43 -17.92
N GLY A 33 23.80 0.32 -18.15
CA GLY A 33 23.92 -0.29 -19.47
C GLY A 33 22.75 -1.24 -19.78
N PRO A 34 22.53 -1.55 -21.07
CA PRO A 34 21.53 -2.55 -21.48
C PRO A 34 21.86 -3.96 -20.94
N PRO A 35 20.86 -4.83 -20.73
CA PRO A 35 19.44 -4.64 -21.03
C PRO A 35 18.67 -3.87 -19.93
N PHE A 36 17.69 -3.05 -20.30
CA PHE A 36 16.92 -2.19 -19.38
C PHE A 36 15.78 -2.89 -18.61
N ASN A 37 15.94 -4.17 -18.29
CA ASN A 37 14.96 -4.95 -17.51
C ASN A 37 15.17 -4.72 -16.01
N LEU A 38 15.07 -3.47 -15.57
CA LEU A 38 15.36 -3.06 -14.20
C LEU A 38 14.18 -3.36 -13.28
N SER A 39 14.46 -3.90 -12.10
CA SER A 39 13.49 -4.13 -11.03
C SER A 39 14.08 -3.71 -9.70
N GLY A 40 13.20 -3.35 -8.75
CA GLY A 40 13.63 -3.08 -7.38
C GLY A 40 14.29 -4.30 -6.73
N SER A 41 15.30 -4.08 -5.91
CA SER A 41 16.02 -5.13 -5.18
C SER A 41 15.87 -4.96 -3.67
N ARG A 42 15.65 -6.08 -2.98
CA ARG A 42 15.56 -6.13 -1.50
C ARG A 42 16.92 -6.08 -0.83
N ASP A 43 17.99 -6.41 -1.57
CA ASP A 43 19.35 -6.46 -1.06
C ASP A 43 20.04 -5.08 -1.08
N ARG A 44 19.28 -4.04 -1.44
CA ARG A 44 19.73 -2.65 -1.56
C ARG A 44 19.01 -1.78 -0.54
N THR A 45 19.75 -0.84 0.05
CA THR A 45 19.18 0.16 0.95
C THR A 45 18.38 1.20 0.16
N PRO A 46 17.47 1.96 0.80
CA PRO A 46 16.71 3.01 0.12
C PRO A 46 17.56 4.05 -0.61
N SER A 47 18.78 4.32 -0.11
CA SER A 47 19.72 5.29 -0.69
C SER A 47 20.55 4.72 -1.85
N GLN A 48 20.51 3.40 -2.07
CA GLN A 48 21.19 2.77 -3.19
C GLN A 48 20.27 2.73 -4.43
N PRO A 49 20.83 2.82 -5.66
CA PRO A 49 20.07 2.63 -6.88
C PRO A 49 19.22 1.36 -6.85
N LEU A 50 17.97 1.46 -7.30
CA LEU A 50 16.99 0.35 -7.33
C LEU A 50 16.62 -0.26 -5.97
N GLY A 51 17.05 0.34 -4.84
CA GLY A 51 16.55 -0.03 -3.52
C GLY A 51 15.11 0.42 -3.31
N PHE A 52 14.33 -0.32 -2.52
CA PHE A 52 12.97 0.08 -2.20
C PHE A 52 12.96 1.26 -1.22
N THR A 53 12.15 2.29 -1.49
CA THR A 53 12.08 3.53 -0.71
C THR A 53 10.80 3.69 0.09
N ALA A 54 9.78 2.88 -0.21
CA ALA A 54 8.52 2.89 0.51
C ALA A 54 7.89 1.49 0.52
N VAL A 55 7.05 1.26 1.52
CA VAL A 55 6.24 0.05 1.67
C VAL A 55 4.77 0.43 1.82
N GLN A 56 3.88 -0.43 1.34
CA GLN A 56 2.46 -0.30 1.63
C GLN A 56 2.22 -0.50 3.15
N PRO A 57 1.13 0.04 3.69
CA PRO A 57 0.77 -0.18 5.08
C PRO A 57 0.75 -1.66 5.48
N THR A 58 1.06 -1.91 6.74
CA THR A 58 0.90 -3.22 7.38
C THR A 58 -0.59 -3.59 7.46
N ARG A 59 -0.91 -4.77 8.04
CA ARG A 59 -2.30 -5.15 8.26
C ARG A 59 -3.08 -4.02 8.95
N GLN A 60 -4.21 -3.62 8.37
CA GLN A 60 -5.11 -2.61 8.94
C GLN A 60 -6.54 -3.12 8.91
N ILE A 61 -7.28 -2.80 9.96
CA ILE A 61 -8.71 -3.08 10.09
C ILE A 61 -9.39 -1.73 10.31
N GLN A 62 -10.38 -1.41 9.49
CA GLN A 62 -11.18 -0.20 9.61
C GLN A 62 -12.63 -0.59 9.86
N LEU A 63 -13.24 0.05 10.86
CA LEU A 63 -14.63 -0.16 11.23
C LEU A 63 -15.41 1.13 10.97
N GLY A 64 -16.56 1.00 10.33
CA GLY A 64 -17.41 2.12 9.95
C GLY A 64 -18.84 1.95 10.45
N LEU A 65 -19.48 3.08 10.73
CA LEU A 65 -20.89 3.16 11.11
C LEU A 65 -21.54 4.23 10.24
N ARG A 66 -22.63 3.88 9.55
CA ARG A 66 -23.38 4.83 8.73
C ARG A 66 -24.84 4.91 9.18
N PHE A 67 -25.28 6.14 9.42
CA PHE A 67 -26.66 6.50 9.72
C PHE A 67 -27.28 7.22 8.52
N SER A 68 -28.56 6.98 8.26
CA SER A 68 -29.36 7.70 7.24
C SER A 68 -30.82 7.75 7.67
N PHE A 69 -31.53 8.81 7.29
CA PHE A 69 -32.93 9.08 7.63
C PHE A 69 -33.71 9.51 6.37
#